data_AF-A0A352WTX0-F1
#
_entry.id   AF-A0A352WTX0-F1
#
_cell.length_a   1.000
_cell.length_b   1.000
_cell.length_c   1.000
_cell.angle_alpha   90.00
_cell.angle_beta   90.00
_cell.angle_gamma   90.00
#
_symmetry.space_group_name_H-M   'P 1'
#
loop_
_entity.id
_entity.type
_entity.pdbx_description
1 polymer ?
#
loop_
_entity_poly.entity_id
_entity_poly.type
_entity_poly.pdbx_seq_one_letter_code
_entity_poly.pdbx_strand_id
1 'polypeptide(L)'
;MEKLRRATKILDAVTPLRIDCGRLCHAACCKGEGEIWLLPGEEKLYANNPGFTVKSYETEQGTNSIHVICKENCWFNREIRPFFCKIFPLYPLIMVDEYERIRIRLVLDPRGGSLCPLFSRPEKITRTFQKKVRLAVRLLCRDPEMLTFFRESGDFLLAMEELKQQLISTEAPWESL
;
A
#
# COMPACT_ATOMS: atom_id res chain seq x y z
N MET A 1 -8.15 -13.07 10.71
CA MET A 1 -7.60 -13.90 9.61
C MET A 1 -8.55 -14.15 8.43
N GLU A 2 -9.81 -14.55 8.62
CA GLU A 2 -10.70 -14.86 7.48
C GLU A 2 -10.95 -13.66 6.56
N LYS A 3 -11.28 -12.48 7.13
CA LYS A 3 -11.49 -11.24 6.37
C LYS A 3 -10.28 -10.87 5.52
N LEU A 4 -9.07 -11.00 6.08
CA LEU A 4 -7.81 -10.74 5.38
C LEU A 4 -7.65 -11.64 4.16
N ARG A 5 -7.80 -12.97 4.32
CA ARG A 5 -7.72 -13.90 3.19
C ARG A 5 -8.74 -13.60 2.09
N ARG A 6 -9.98 -13.26 2.47
CA ARG A 6 -11.04 -12.89 1.53
C ARG A 6 -10.73 -11.58 0.79
N ALA A 7 -10.25 -10.56 1.50
CA ALA A 7 -9.86 -9.28 0.93
C ALA A 7 -8.69 -9.45 -0.06
N THR A 8 -7.69 -10.25 0.31
CA THR A 8 -6.57 -10.62 -0.56
C THR A 8 -7.05 -11.34 -1.83
N LYS A 9 -7.97 -12.29 -1.71
CA LYS A 9 -8.55 -13.03 -2.85
C LYS A 9 -9.33 -12.15 -3.83
N ILE A 10 -10.00 -11.10 -3.34
CA ILE A 10 -10.68 -10.11 -4.21
C ILE A 10 -9.68 -9.43 -5.17
N LEU A 11 -8.44 -9.27 -4.73
CA LEU A 11 -7.40 -8.54 -5.45
C LEU A 11 -6.64 -9.41 -6.44
N ASP A 12 -6.60 -10.74 -6.27
CA ASP A 12 -5.78 -11.66 -7.09
C ASP A 12 -6.07 -11.58 -8.59
N ALA A 13 -7.31 -11.28 -8.95
CA ALA A 13 -7.73 -11.20 -10.35
C ALA A 13 -7.55 -9.81 -10.99
N VAL A 14 -6.97 -8.82 -10.30
CA VAL A 14 -6.87 -7.45 -10.83
C VAL A 14 -5.50 -6.82 -10.65
N THR A 15 -5.07 -6.04 -11.62
CA THR A 15 -3.87 -5.20 -11.55
C THR A 15 -4.25 -3.75 -11.92
N PRO A 16 -3.37 -2.76 -11.67
CA PRO A 16 -3.67 -1.36 -11.99
C PRO A 16 -4.06 -1.13 -13.44
N LEU A 17 -3.56 -1.96 -14.37
CA LEU A 17 -3.83 -1.93 -15.80
C LEU A 17 -4.55 -3.20 -16.25
N ARG A 18 -5.10 -3.21 -17.47
CA ARG A 18 -5.65 -4.44 -18.09
C ARG A 18 -4.57 -5.41 -18.59
N ILE A 19 -3.34 -4.91 -18.67
CA ILE A 19 -2.14 -5.65 -19.06
C ILE A 19 -1.22 -5.76 -17.85
N ASP A 20 -0.19 -6.59 -17.96
CA ASP A 20 0.89 -6.63 -16.98
C ASP A 20 1.57 -5.25 -16.88
N CYS A 21 1.36 -4.55 -15.77
CA CYS A 21 1.96 -3.24 -15.51
C CYS A 21 3.48 -3.31 -15.35
N GLY A 22 4.03 -4.49 -15.04
CA GLY A 22 5.46 -4.73 -15.00
C GLY A 22 6.15 -4.46 -16.34
N ARG A 23 5.43 -4.56 -17.46
CA ARG A 23 5.96 -4.23 -18.80
C ARG A 23 6.35 -2.76 -18.96
N LEU A 24 5.81 -1.86 -18.15
CA LEU A 24 6.13 -0.43 -18.22
C LEU A 24 7.45 -0.06 -17.52
N CYS A 25 7.86 -0.85 -16.53
CA CYS A 25 9.00 -0.53 -15.66
C CYS A 25 9.90 -1.74 -15.40
N HIS A 26 9.83 -2.77 -16.24
CA HIS A 26 10.52 -4.05 -16.06
C HIS A 26 10.31 -4.69 -14.68
N ALA A 27 9.11 -4.49 -14.12
CA ALA A 27 8.68 -4.93 -12.80
C ALA A 27 9.50 -4.33 -11.63
N ALA A 28 9.93 -3.07 -11.74
CA ALA A 28 10.72 -2.35 -10.71
C ALA A 28 10.19 -2.54 -9.28
N CYS A 29 8.87 -2.39 -9.06
CA CYS A 29 8.27 -2.57 -7.74
C CYS A 29 8.16 -4.03 -7.26
N CYS A 30 8.28 -5.01 -8.17
CA CYS A 30 8.20 -6.44 -7.83
C CYS A 30 9.58 -7.09 -7.71
N LYS A 31 10.62 -6.50 -8.32
CA LYS A 31 12.00 -7.00 -8.29
C LYS A 31 12.86 -6.35 -7.19
N GLY A 32 12.44 -5.21 -6.66
CA GLY A 32 13.19 -4.54 -5.60
C GLY A 32 13.12 -5.27 -4.27
N GLU A 33 14.19 -5.18 -3.48
CA GLU A 33 14.23 -5.61 -2.06
C GLU A 33 13.51 -4.60 -1.15
N GLY A 34 12.36 -4.10 -1.59
CA GLY A 34 11.59 -3.11 -0.85
C GLY A 34 10.98 -3.72 0.42
N GLU A 35 11.06 -2.98 1.53
CA GLU A 35 10.29 -3.29 2.72
C GLU A 35 8.83 -2.89 2.49
N ILE A 36 7.92 -3.86 2.62
CA ILE A 36 6.50 -3.66 2.40
C ILE A 36 5.80 -3.71 3.74
N TRP A 37 5.03 -2.67 4.07
CA TRP A 37 4.15 -2.71 5.24
C TRP A 37 3.20 -3.90 5.18
N LEU A 38 2.94 -4.50 6.34
CA LEU A 38 1.95 -5.54 6.53
C LEU A 38 0.74 -4.99 7.29
N LEU A 39 -0.43 -5.52 6.97
CA LEU A 39 -1.62 -5.33 7.80
C LEU A 39 -1.50 -6.11 9.12
N PRO A 40 -2.22 -5.71 10.17
CA PRO A 40 -2.29 -6.49 11.41
C PRO A 40 -2.66 -7.97 11.16
N GLY A 41 -1.83 -8.90 11.62
CA GLY A 41 -2.04 -10.33 11.46
C GLY A 41 -1.62 -10.90 10.09
N GLU A 42 -1.19 -10.07 9.14
CA GLU A 42 -0.72 -10.51 7.83
C GLU A 42 0.64 -11.22 7.90
N GLU A 43 1.48 -10.88 8.88
CA GLU A 43 2.79 -11.51 9.12
C GLU A 43 2.70 -13.02 9.34
N LYS A 44 1.56 -13.50 9.83
CA LYS A 44 1.27 -14.93 10.02
C LYS A 44 1.24 -15.71 8.70
N LEU A 45 1.08 -15.03 7.56
CA LEU A 45 1.14 -15.64 6.24
C LEU A 45 2.59 -15.87 5.77
N TYR A 46 3.57 -15.19 6.39
CA TYR A 46 4.96 -15.14 5.96
C TYR A 46 5.95 -15.76 6.95
N ALA A 47 5.58 -15.91 8.22
CA ALA A 47 6.46 -16.36 9.30
C ALA A 47 7.26 -17.64 9.00
N ASN A 48 6.70 -18.58 8.22
CA ASN A 48 7.33 -19.85 7.87
C ASN A 48 7.68 -19.99 6.38
N ASN A 49 7.71 -18.89 5.63
CA ASN A 49 8.01 -18.91 4.20
C ASN A 49 9.43 -18.38 3.96
N PRO A 50 10.39 -19.21 3.48
CA PRO A 50 11.77 -18.80 3.30
C PRO A 50 11.95 -17.68 2.26
N GLY A 51 10.95 -17.48 1.37
CA GLY A 51 10.91 -16.39 0.39
C GLY A 51 10.57 -15.02 0.98
N PHE A 52 10.33 -14.92 2.28
CA PHE A 52 9.97 -13.68 2.97
C PHE A 52 10.77 -13.53 4.26
N THR A 53 11.04 -12.28 4.65
CA THR A 53 11.63 -11.96 5.96
C THR A 53 10.78 -10.89 6.62
N VAL A 54 10.13 -11.27 7.72
CA VAL A 54 9.31 -10.36 8.52
C VAL A 54 10.21 -9.57 9.45
N LYS A 55 10.01 -8.25 9.51
CA LYS A 55 10.66 -7.35 10.46
C LYS A 55 9.60 -6.60 11.25
N SER A 56 9.85 -6.42 12.55
CA SER A 56 9.03 -5.59 13.43
C SER A 56 9.85 -4.42 13.92
N TYR A 57 9.26 -3.22 13.88
CA TYR A 57 9.87 -2.01 14.39
C TYR A 57 8.97 -1.44 15.48
N GLU A 58 9.53 -1.30 16.67
CA GLU A 58 8.86 -0.62 17.77
C GLU A 58 9.04 0.90 17.61
N THR A 59 7.98 1.65 17.87
CA THR A 59 8.06 3.10 18.02
C THR A 59 8.11 3.44 19.50
N GLU A 60 8.65 4.61 19.86
CA GLU A 60 8.62 5.13 21.25
C GLU A 60 7.19 5.22 21.81
N GLN A 61 6.19 5.29 20.93
CA GLN A 61 4.76 5.32 21.25
C GLN A 61 4.16 3.93 21.45
N GLY A 62 4.95 2.85 21.38
CA GLY A 62 4.51 1.47 21.57
C GLY A 62 3.78 0.85 20.37
N THR A 63 3.63 1.59 19.26
CA THR A 63 3.05 1.03 18.03
C THR A 63 4.11 0.26 17.27
N ASN A 64 3.87 -1.03 17.06
CA ASN A 64 4.74 -1.89 16.28
C ASN A 64 4.35 -1.83 14.81
N SER A 65 5.23 -1.29 13.96
CA SER A 65 5.06 -1.42 12.52
C SER A 65 5.70 -2.71 12.03
N ILE A 66 4.94 -3.53 11.29
CA ILE A 66 5.42 -4.81 10.77
C ILE A 66 5.60 -4.68 9.27
N HIS A 67 6.74 -5.15 8.79
CA HIS A 67 7.11 -5.13 7.39
C HIS A 67 7.55 -6.52 6.94
N VAL A 68 7.51 -6.73 5.63
CA VAL A 68 8.10 -7.89 5.00
C VAL A 68 9.05 -7.47 3.90
N ILE A 69 10.21 -8.10 3.89
CA ILE A 69 11.12 -8.08 2.75
C ILE A 69 10.82 -9.31 1.91
N CYS A 70 10.48 -9.08 0.64
CA CYS A 70 10.34 -10.15 -0.32
C CYS A 70 11.73 -10.55 -0.82
N LYS A 71 12.10 -11.82 -0.70
CA LYS A 71 13.27 -12.37 -1.37
C LYS A 71 12.92 -12.72 -2.82
N GLU A 72 13.92 -13.19 -3.57
CA GLU A 72 13.74 -13.63 -4.95
C GLU A 72 12.48 -14.48 -5.14
N ASN A 73 11.76 -14.26 -6.25
CA ASN A 73 10.55 -14.99 -6.71
C ASN A 73 9.16 -14.51 -6.26
N CYS A 74 9.02 -13.48 -5.40
CA CYS A 74 7.68 -12.93 -5.09
C CYS A 74 6.99 -12.29 -6.33
N TRP A 75 7.79 -11.92 -7.35
CA TRP A 75 7.32 -11.28 -8.57
C TRP A 75 6.47 -12.19 -9.46
N PHE A 76 6.65 -13.52 -9.40
CA PHE A 76 5.94 -14.45 -10.29
C PHE A 76 4.53 -14.82 -9.80
N ASN A 77 4.33 -14.87 -8.48
CA ASN A 77 3.05 -15.29 -7.91
C ASN A 77 2.34 -14.13 -7.20
N ARG A 78 1.27 -13.62 -7.81
CA ARG A 78 0.48 -12.52 -7.25
C ARG A 78 -0.29 -12.92 -5.98
N GLU A 79 -0.68 -14.20 -5.85
CA GLU A 79 -1.52 -14.70 -4.76
C GLU A 79 -0.80 -14.61 -3.41
N ILE A 80 0.52 -14.79 -3.39
CA ILE A 80 1.32 -14.73 -2.17
C ILE A 80 1.76 -13.31 -1.79
N ARG A 81 1.58 -12.32 -2.68
CA ARG A 81 2.08 -10.95 -2.44
C ARG A 81 1.40 -10.31 -1.22
N PRO A 82 2.09 -9.42 -0.49
CA PRO A 82 1.48 -8.63 0.58
C PRO A 82 0.32 -7.78 0.06
N PHE A 83 -0.64 -7.49 0.93
CA PHE A 83 -1.84 -6.72 0.63
C PHE A 83 -1.49 -5.37 0.01
N PHE A 84 -0.52 -4.65 0.58
CA PHE A 84 -0.08 -3.37 0.04
C PHE A 84 0.54 -3.48 -1.35
N CYS A 85 1.28 -4.54 -1.66
CA CYS A 85 1.73 -4.82 -3.03
C CYS A 85 0.56 -5.07 -4.00
N LYS A 86 -0.56 -5.63 -3.52
CA LYS A 86 -1.73 -5.93 -4.35
C LYS A 86 -2.60 -4.71 -4.66
N ILE A 87 -2.50 -3.65 -3.87
CA ILE A 87 -3.25 -2.40 -4.09
C ILE A 87 -2.39 -1.27 -4.67
N PHE A 88 -1.06 -1.40 -4.62
CA PHE A 88 -0.12 -0.49 -5.24
C PHE A 88 -0.45 -0.26 -6.74
N PRO A 89 -0.42 0.99 -7.24
CA PRO A 89 0.14 2.21 -6.66
C PRO A 89 -0.85 3.04 -5.81
N LEU A 90 -1.96 2.45 -5.36
CA LEU A 90 -2.98 3.15 -4.60
C LEU A 90 -2.84 2.91 -3.10
N TYR A 91 -3.16 3.94 -2.32
CA TYR A 91 -3.39 3.83 -0.89
C TYR A 91 -4.83 4.24 -0.55
N PRO A 92 -5.53 3.52 0.34
CA PRO A 92 -6.90 3.84 0.75
C PRO A 92 -6.94 4.71 2.01
N LEU A 93 -7.30 5.98 1.87
CA LEU A 93 -7.61 6.84 3.01
C LEU A 93 -9.04 6.56 3.50
N ILE A 94 -9.17 6.32 4.80
CA ILE A 94 -10.42 5.97 5.45
C ILE A 94 -10.97 7.18 6.20
N MET A 95 -12.20 7.55 5.89
CA MET A 95 -12.95 8.58 6.61
C MET A 95 -14.20 7.94 7.18
N VAL A 96 -14.53 8.30 8.42
CA VAL A 96 -15.74 7.87 9.12
C VAL A 96 -16.56 9.12 9.38
N ASP A 97 -17.81 9.14 8.92
CA ASP A 97 -18.71 10.26 9.21
C ASP A 97 -19.39 10.12 10.57
N GLU A 98 -20.19 11.12 10.95
CA GLU A 98 -20.92 11.18 12.22
C GLU A 98 -21.91 10.01 12.43
N TYR A 99 -22.26 9.26 11.37
CA TYR A 99 -23.13 8.09 11.42
C TYR A 99 -22.35 6.76 11.30
N GLU A 100 -21.06 6.78 11.60
CA GLU A 100 -20.14 5.63 11.49
C GLU A 100 -20.03 5.04 10.07
N ARG A 101 -20.38 5.81 9.03
CA ARG A 101 -20.29 5.31 7.65
C ARG A 101 -18.88 5.48 7.12
N ILE A 102 -18.33 4.38 6.61
CA ILE A 102 -16.98 4.32 6.06
C ILE A 102 -16.95 4.82 4.61
N ARG A 103 -16.27 5.94 4.39
CA ARG A 103 -15.89 6.46 3.06
C ARG A 103 -14.42 6.14 2.78
N ILE A 104 -14.14 5.65 1.57
CA ILE A 104 -12.79 5.24 1.14
C ILE A 104 -12.37 6.11 -0.04
N ARG A 105 -11.39 6.98 0.18
CA ARG A 105 -10.74 7.77 -0.89
C ARG A 105 -9.45 7.06 -1.30
N LEU A 106 -9.32 6.73 -2.57
CA LEU A 106 -8.07 6.18 -3.10
C LEU A 106 -7.18 7.34 -3.54
N VAL A 107 -5.96 7.37 -3.03
CA VAL A 107 -4.91 8.30 -3.43
C VAL A 107 -3.73 7.50 -4.02
N LEU A 108 -2.81 8.18 -4.70
CA LEU A 108 -1.53 7.56 -5.03
C LEU A 108 -0.75 7.34 -3.73
N ASP A 109 -0.11 6.18 -3.60
CA ASP A 109 0.68 5.86 -2.41
C ASP A 109 1.93 6.74 -2.37
N PRO A 110 2.05 7.69 -1.43
CA PRO A 110 3.12 8.70 -1.45
C PRO A 110 4.52 8.10 -1.26
N ARG A 111 4.63 6.81 -0.93
CA ARG A 111 5.89 6.06 -0.85
C ARG A 111 6.41 5.59 -2.22
N GLY A 112 5.55 5.55 -3.24
CA GLY A 112 5.83 4.90 -4.53
C GLY A 112 6.23 5.82 -5.68
N GLY A 113 6.29 7.14 -5.46
CA GLY A 113 6.38 8.15 -6.53
C GLY A 113 7.55 7.95 -7.49
N SER A 114 8.74 7.63 -6.97
CA SER A 114 9.95 7.39 -7.76
C SER A 114 9.98 6.02 -8.45
N LEU A 115 9.10 5.09 -8.07
CA LEU A 115 9.18 3.68 -8.44
C LEU A 115 8.25 3.31 -9.60
N CYS A 116 7.08 3.96 -9.70
CA CYS A 116 6.03 3.52 -10.61
C CYS A 116 5.64 4.61 -11.62
N PRO A 117 5.71 4.33 -12.93
CA PRO A 117 5.35 5.30 -13.97
C PRO A 117 3.87 5.69 -13.96
N LEU A 118 3.01 4.99 -13.22
CA LEU A 118 1.59 5.35 -13.08
C LEU A 118 1.37 6.59 -12.20
N PHE A 119 2.37 7.05 -11.46
CA PHE A 119 2.26 8.29 -10.69
C PHE A 119 2.16 9.53 -11.58
N SER A 120 2.82 9.51 -12.75
CA SER A 120 2.68 10.57 -13.76
C SER A 120 1.46 10.40 -14.66
N ARG A 121 0.79 9.24 -14.60
CA ARG A 121 -0.39 8.90 -15.42
C ARG A 121 -1.48 8.18 -14.62
N PRO A 122 -1.98 8.77 -13.52
CA PRO A 122 -2.96 8.14 -12.63
C PRO A 122 -4.30 7.83 -13.34
N GLU A 123 -4.63 8.56 -14.41
CA GLU A 123 -5.82 8.35 -15.22
C GLU A 123 -5.84 7.00 -15.95
N LYS A 124 -4.68 6.34 -16.11
CA LYS A 124 -4.58 5.00 -16.69
C LYS A 124 -5.00 3.89 -15.72
N ILE A 125 -5.05 4.17 -14.42
CA ILE A 125 -5.42 3.17 -13.40
C ILE A 125 -6.89 2.78 -13.58
N THR A 126 -7.14 1.50 -13.84
CA THR A 126 -8.46 1.05 -14.26
C THR A 126 -9.52 1.22 -13.17
N ARG A 127 -10.74 1.59 -13.58
CA ARG A 127 -11.90 1.65 -12.67
C ARG A 127 -12.17 0.30 -12.00
N THR A 128 -11.92 -0.82 -12.70
CA THR A 128 -12.09 -2.17 -12.15
C THR A 128 -11.15 -2.41 -10.97
N PHE A 129 -9.86 -2.06 -11.12
CA PHE A 129 -8.89 -2.14 -10.03
C PHE A 129 -9.33 -1.30 -8.83
N GLN A 130 -9.65 -0.03 -9.06
CA GLN A 130 -10.11 0.87 -8.00
C GLN A 130 -11.35 0.35 -7.26
N LYS A 131 -12.33 -0.23 -7.98
CA LYS A 131 -13.53 -0.83 -7.37
C LYS A 131 -13.17 -2.02 -6.47
N LYS A 132 -12.26 -2.89 -6.92
CA LYS A 132 -11.82 -4.07 -6.16
C LYS A 132 -10.97 -3.69 -4.94
N VAL A 133 -10.12 -2.67 -5.04
CA VAL A 133 -9.41 -2.10 -3.88
C VAL A 133 -10.40 -1.60 -2.84
N ARG A 134 -11.38 -0.76 -3.22
CA ARG A 134 -12.42 -0.28 -2.28
C ARG A 134 -13.21 -1.43 -1.65
N LEU A 135 -13.53 -2.47 -2.41
CA LEU A 135 -14.25 -3.64 -1.91
C LEU A 135 -13.43 -4.42 -0.87
N ALA A 136 -12.16 -4.71 -1.16
CA ALA A 136 -11.26 -5.42 -0.27
C ALA A 136 -11.05 -4.64 1.04
N VAL A 137 -10.76 -3.34 0.93
CA VAL A 137 -10.54 -2.47 2.09
C VAL A 137 -11.82 -2.34 2.92
N ARG A 138 -12.99 -2.15 2.29
CA ARG A 138 -14.27 -2.09 3.03
C ARG A 138 -14.57 -3.37 3.81
N LEU A 139 -14.16 -4.52 3.28
CA LEU A 139 -14.29 -5.80 3.99
C LEU A 139 -13.37 -5.85 5.22
N LEU A 140 -12.12 -5.36 5.08
CA LEU A 140 -11.16 -5.29 6.18
C LEU A 140 -11.61 -4.34 7.29
N CYS A 141 -12.08 -3.13 6.94
CA CYS A 141 -12.52 -2.14 7.93
C CYS A 141 -13.79 -2.53 8.72
N ARG A 142 -14.38 -3.71 8.48
CA ARG A 142 -15.35 -4.33 9.41
C ARG A 142 -14.66 -4.92 10.65
N ASP A 143 -13.35 -4.92 10.69
CA ASP A 143 -12.52 -5.27 11.82
C ASP A 143 -12.00 -3.98 12.47
N PRO A 144 -12.28 -3.71 13.76
CA PRO A 144 -11.85 -2.49 14.42
C PRO A 144 -10.33 -2.29 14.37
N GLU A 145 -9.54 -3.36 14.51
CA GLU A 145 -8.07 -3.28 14.45
C GLU A 145 -7.59 -2.81 13.07
N MET A 146 -8.20 -3.35 12.00
CA MET A 146 -7.90 -2.91 10.63
C MET A 146 -8.34 -1.47 10.37
N LEU A 147 -9.50 -1.06 10.91
CA LEU A 147 -9.99 0.30 10.78
C LEU A 147 -9.03 1.29 11.44
N THR A 148 -8.60 1.03 12.67
CA THR A 148 -7.61 1.83 13.39
C THR A 148 -6.30 1.90 12.60
N PHE A 149 -5.79 0.74 12.17
CA PHE A 149 -4.54 0.68 11.40
C PHE A 149 -4.60 1.55 10.13
N PHE A 150 -5.66 1.46 9.32
CA PHE A 150 -5.77 2.28 8.10
C PHE A 150 -5.90 3.78 8.39
N ARG A 151 -6.48 4.16 9.53
CA ARG A 151 -6.57 5.57 9.93
C ARG A 151 -5.20 6.10 10.33
N GLU A 152 -4.53 5.43 11.27
CA GLU A 152 -3.22 5.83 11.77
C GLU A 152 -2.16 5.84 10.66
N SER A 153 -2.11 4.77 9.85
CA SER A 153 -1.18 4.72 8.72
C SER A 153 -1.56 5.72 7.61
N GLY A 154 -2.85 6.04 7.45
CA GLY A 154 -3.30 7.10 6.54
C GLY A 154 -2.83 8.48 6.99
N ASP A 155 -2.99 8.80 8.28
CA ASP A 155 -2.57 10.06 8.88
C ASP A 155 -1.04 10.23 8.77
N PHE A 156 -0.28 9.16 9.06
CA PHE A 156 1.17 9.13 8.86
C PHE A 156 1.58 9.45 7.41
N LEU A 157 0.92 8.84 6.44
CA LEU A 157 1.25 9.05 5.02
C LEU A 157 0.89 10.47 4.55
N LEU A 158 -0.19 11.05 5.08
CA LEU A 158 -0.55 12.45 4.81
C LEU A 158 0.49 13.41 5.39
N ALA A 159 0.90 13.20 6.64
CA ALA A 159 1.97 13.99 7.27
C ALA A 159 3.29 13.89 6.50
N MET A 160 3.65 12.68 6.04
CA MET A 160 4.84 12.48 5.20
C MET A 160 4.76 13.27 3.88
N GLU A 161 3.60 13.28 3.23
CA GLU A 161 3.41 14.03 1.99
C GLU A 161 3.49 15.56 2.22
N GLU A 162 2.92 16.05 3.32
CA GLU A 162 3.01 17.46 3.71
C GLU A 162 4.47 17.89 3.97
N LEU A 163 5.24 17.08 4.71
CA LEU A 163 6.65 17.33 4.95
C LEU A 163 7.47 17.35 3.65
N LYS A 164 7.20 16.43 2.71
CA LYS A 164 7.85 16.43 1.39
C LYS A 164 7.59 17.73 0.64
N GLN A 165 6.34 18.22 0.65
CA GLN A 165 5.98 19.48 -0.01
C GLN A 165 6.68 20.68 0.62
N GLN A 166 6.80 20.70 1.95
CA GLN A 166 7.54 21.75 2.65
C GLN A 166 9.03 21.75 2.26
N LEU A 167 9.68 20.59 2.25
CA LEU A 167 11.09 20.47 1.85
C LEU A 167 11.34 20.96 0.43
N ILE A 168 10.50 20.56 -0.53
CA ILE A 168 10.58 21.03 -1.93
C ILE A 168 10.40 22.55 -2.01
N SER A 169 9.48 23.12 -1.22
CA SER A 169 9.25 24.57 -1.21
C SER A 169 10.42 25.37 -0.62
N THR A 170 11.22 24.76 0.25
CA THR A 170 12.38 25.41 0.90
C THR A 170 13.68 25.30 0.10
N GLU A 171 13.79 24.37 -0.86
CA GLU A 171 15.00 24.20 -1.69
C GLU A 171 15.14 25.21 -2.84
N ALA A 172 14.20 26.14 -3.02
CA ALA A 172 14.18 27.11 -4.12
C ALA A 172 14.52 28.58 -3.74
N PRO A 173 15.77 28.92 -3.33
CA PRO A 173 16.21 30.32 -3.44
C PRO A 173 17.58 30.59 -4.09
N TRP A 174 18.27 29.62 -4.71
CA TRP A 174 19.64 29.89 -5.25
C TRP A 174 19.86 29.75 -6.77
N GLU A 175 18.85 29.43 -7.59
CA GLU A 175 18.98 29.43 -9.07
C GLU A 175 18.86 30.83 -9.72
N SER A 176 19.23 31.89 -8.99
CA SER A 176 19.22 33.27 -9.52
C SER A 176 20.41 34.08 -9.01
N LEU A 177 21.62 33.65 -9.35
CA LEU A 177 22.83 34.48 -9.36
C LEU A 177 23.72 34.11 -10.55
#